data_AF-A0A1Q3F917-F1
#
_entry.id   AF-A0A1Q3F917-F1
#
_cell.length_a   1.000
_cell.length_b   1.000
_cell.length_c   1.000
_cell.angle_alpha   90.00
_cell.angle_beta   90.00
_cell.angle_gamma   90.00
#
_symmetry.space_group_name_H-M   'P 1'
#
loop_
_entity.id
_entity.type
_entity.pdbx_description
1 polymer ?
#
loop_
_entity_poly.entity_id
_entity_poly.type
_entity_poly.pdbx_seq_one_letter_code
_entity_poly.pdbx_strand_id
1 'polypeptide(L)'
;MSTVGTQIPGSVEVRTADTDPQPNASFLQLAMTALRLTTSAAANVSVKNSSVSDRNNNTVRHRKQFTLDEVSYHDTFGDCWIVLYDRVYDVTNFLQLHPGGHDVIMEHAGRDATIAFTGHSQAAIASLQLYEIGELPPHERIYRCIGKLSATIMPD
;
A
#
# COMPACT_ATOMS: atom_id res chain seq x y z
N MET A 1 56.58 27.87 -36.08
CA MET A 1 55.90 29.12 -35.67
C MET A 1 54.93 28.69 -34.55
N SER A 2 55.35 28.46 -33.30
CA SER A 2 55.96 29.41 -32.33
C SER A 2 55.08 30.67 -32.25
N THR A 3 54.36 30.94 -31.16
CA THR A 3 54.86 31.38 -29.83
C THR A 3 53.64 31.39 -28.86
N VAL A 4 53.63 30.66 -27.72
CA VAL A 4 53.93 31.10 -26.32
C VAL A 4 53.05 32.30 -25.88
N GLY A 5 52.43 32.41 -24.71
CA GLY A 5 52.47 31.79 -23.37
C GLY A 5 51.73 32.77 -22.44
N THR A 6 51.10 32.37 -21.32
CA THR A 6 51.56 32.60 -19.92
C THR A 6 50.29 32.47 -19.04
N GLN A 7 50.06 31.46 -18.21
CA GLN A 7 50.61 31.13 -16.87
C GLN A 7 50.16 32.11 -15.74
N ILE A 8 49.09 31.72 -14.99
CA ILE A 8 48.76 31.75 -13.51
C ILE A 8 49.39 32.80 -12.54
N PRO A 9 49.16 32.87 -11.18
CA PRO A 9 48.13 32.36 -10.22
C PRO A 9 47.69 33.38 -9.09
N GLY A 10 46.79 32.96 -8.17
CA GLY A 10 46.69 33.42 -6.75
C GLY A 10 45.84 34.68 -6.48
N SER A 11 45.13 34.91 -5.37
CA SER A 11 45.07 34.34 -4.00
C SER A 11 43.73 34.86 -3.35
N VAL A 12 43.02 34.11 -2.48
CA VAL A 12 42.93 34.24 -0.99
C VAL A 12 42.53 35.69 -0.54
N GLU A 13 41.51 36.03 0.25
CA GLU A 13 40.92 35.46 1.48
C GLU A 13 39.55 36.12 1.82
N VAL A 14 38.63 35.31 2.35
CA VAL A 14 37.70 35.47 3.51
C VAL A 14 37.35 36.86 4.07
N ARG A 15 36.05 37.06 4.37
CA ARG A 15 35.46 37.61 5.62
C ARG A 15 33.92 37.66 5.50
N THR A 16 33.17 36.66 5.98
CA THR A 16 32.57 36.52 7.32
C THR A 16 31.83 37.75 7.83
N ALA A 17 30.49 37.69 7.83
CA ALA A 17 29.61 38.08 8.94
C ALA A 17 28.15 38.01 8.48
N ASP A 18 27.45 36.94 8.81
CA ASP A 18 26.17 37.10 9.49
C ASP A 18 26.04 35.93 10.46
N THR A 19 25.77 36.28 11.71
CA THR A 19 26.06 35.51 12.91
C THR A 19 24.74 35.40 13.67
N ASP A 20 24.45 34.14 14.04
CA ASP A 20 23.62 33.69 15.18
C ASP A 20 22.08 33.70 15.05
N PRO A 21 21.33 32.96 15.91
CA PRO A 21 21.58 31.60 16.40
C PRO A 21 20.31 30.72 16.52
N GLN A 22 20.47 29.40 16.34
CA GLN A 22 19.77 28.28 17.04
C GLN A 22 18.22 28.13 16.83
N PRO A 23 17.56 27.01 17.20
CA PRO A 23 18.05 25.82 17.91
C PRO A 23 17.77 24.46 17.23
N ASN A 24 18.75 23.59 17.40
CA ASN A 24 18.64 22.14 17.39
C ASN A 24 17.61 21.64 18.44
N ALA A 25 16.36 21.44 18.03
CA ALA A 25 15.38 20.79 18.88
C ALA A 25 15.21 19.32 18.46
N SER A 26 15.57 18.44 19.39
CA SER A 26 15.33 16.99 19.36
C SER A 26 13.92 16.63 18.90
N PHE A 27 13.89 15.78 17.89
CA PHE A 27 12.76 15.16 17.18
C PHE A 27 11.75 14.37 18.04
N LEU A 28 11.75 14.48 19.38
CA LEU A 28 10.93 13.61 20.26
C LEU A 28 10.28 14.26 21.49
N GLN A 29 10.06 15.59 21.56
CA GLN A 29 9.42 16.19 22.75
C GLN A 29 8.30 17.22 22.49
N LEU A 30 8.01 17.61 21.24
CA LEU A 30 7.02 18.68 20.99
C LEU A 30 5.55 18.22 20.94
N ALA A 31 5.27 16.92 21.04
CA ALA A 31 3.89 16.39 20.97
C ALA A 31 3.14 16.35 22.32
N MET A 32 3.80 16.61 23.46
CA MET A 32 3.25 16.35 24.79
C MET A 32 2.68 17.57 25.54
N THR A 33 2.49 18.72 24.89
CA THR A 33 1.99 19.94 25.58
C THR A 33 0.58 20.38 25.15
N ALA A 34 -0.05 19.72 24.17
CA ALA A 34 -1.36 20.10 23.65
C ALA A 34 -2.55 19.42 24.34
N LEU A 35 -2.53 19.18 25.66
CA LEU A 35 -3.65 18.49 26.32
C LEU A 35 -4.19 19.07 27.63
N ARG A 36 -3.81 20.23 28.16
CA ARG A 36 -4.42 20.66 29.45
C ARG A 36 -4.77 22.13 29.55
N LEU A 37 -6.00 22.45 29.12
CA LEU A 37 -6.96 23.43 29.66
C LEU A 37 -8.15 23.43 28.67
N THR A 38 -9.45 23.30 28.99
CA THR A 38 -10.27 23.64 30.15
C THR A 38 -11.58 22.80 30.11
N THR A 39 -12.09 22.48 31.29
CA THR A 39 -13.50 22.37 31.71
C THR A 39 -14.58 21.97 30.69
N SER A 40 -15.31 20.89 30.99
CA SER A 40 -16.78 20.89 30.93
C SER A 40 -17.40 19.78 31.80
N ALA A 41 -18.38 20.23 32.58
CA ALA A 41 -19.46 19.57 33.31
C ALA A 41 -19.61 18.03 33.24
N ALA A 42 -19.95 17.49 34.43
CA ALA A 42 -20.36 16.13 34.70
C ALA A 42 -21.32 15.54 33.65
N ALA A 43 -20.89 14.46 33.01
CA ALA A 43 -21.77 13.53 32.32
C ALA A 43 -21.79 12.22 33.10
N ASN A 44 -22.93 11.93 33.72
CA ASN A 44 -23.24 10.65 34.34
C ASN A 44 -23.10 9.54 33.30
N VAL A 45 -22.07 8.68 33.44
CA VAL A 45 -21.99 7.42 32.69
C VAL A 45 -23.00 6.46 33.31
N SER A 46 -24.23 6.51 32.79
CA SER A 46 -25.19 5.43 32.91
C SER A 46 -24.68 4.30 32.04
N VAL A 47 -23.93 3.36 32.64
CA VAL A 47 -23.65 2.05 32.06
C VAL A 47 -25.00 1.35 31.94
N LYS A 48 -25.68 1.57 30.82
CA LYS A 48 -26.76 0.69 30.40
C LYS A 48 -26.10 -0.61 29.97
N ASN A 49 -26.05 -1.56 30.89
CA ASN A 49 -26.13 -2.97 30.54
C ASN A 49 -27.40 -3.12 29.69
N SER A 50 -27.20 -3.20 28.38
CA SER A 50 -28.24 -3.55 27.43
C SER A 50 -27.81 -4.84 26.78
N SER A 51 -28.17 -5.92 27.47
CA SER A 51 -28.57 -7.16 26.83
C SER A 51 -29.54 -6.83 25.69
N VAL A 52 -29.03 -6.76 24.46
CA VAL A 52 -29.83 -6.82 23.25
C VAL A 52 -29.24 -7.92 22.38
N SER A 53 -29.84 -9.08 22.56
CA SER A 53 -29.97 -10.11 21.57
C SER A 53 -30.70 -9.55 20.34
N ASP A 54 -29.99 -9.32 19.23
CA ASP A 54 -30.56 -9.22 17.88
C ASP A 54 -29.49 -9.74 16.89
N ARG A 55 -29.56 -11.03 16.53
CA ARG A 55 -30.13 -11.53 15.27
C ARG A 55 -29.49 -10.93 14.01
N ASN A 56 -28.71 -11.77 13.33
CA ASN A 56 -28.42 -11.77 11.88
C ASN A 56 -28.33 -10.41 11.18
N ASN A 57 -27.14 -9.81 11.16
CA ASN A 57 -26.72 -9.01 10.01
C ASN A 57 -25.60 -9.75 9.30
N ASN A 58 -25.97 -10.38 8.20
CA ASN A 58 -25.05 -10.89 7.18
C ASN A 58 -24.32 -9.68 6.57
N THR A 59 -23.28 -9.20 7.25
CA THR A 59 -22.44 -8.09 6.79
C THR A 59 -21.55 -8.59 5.66
N VAL A 60 -22.14 -8.86 4.49
CA VAL A 60 -21.39 -9.05 3.25
C VAL A 60 -20.66 -7.73 3.02
N ARG A 61 -19.36 -7.70 3.34
CA ARG A 61 -18.48 -6.58 3.01
C ARG A 61 -18.64 -6.38 1.51
N HIS A 62 -19.32 -5.31 1.09
CA HIS A 62 -19.56 -4.99 -0.30
C HIS A 62 -18.22 -4.57 -0.92
N ARG A 63 -17.39 -5.55 -1.32
CA ARG A 63 -16.17 -5.31 -2.08
C ARG A 63 -16.57 -4.90 -3.48
N LYS A 64 -15.83 -3.94 -4.05
CA LYS A 64 -16.01 -3.56 -5.45
C LYS A 64 -15.73 -4.79 -6.33
N GLN A 65 -16.59 -4.99 -7.32
CA GLN A 65 -16.46 -6.09 -8.27
C GLN A 65 -15.90 -5.56 -9.58
N PHE A 66 -14.99 -6.32 -10.16
CA PHE A 66 -14.35 -6.03 -11.44
C PHE A 66 -14.45 -7.28 -12.30
N THR A 67 -14.90 -7.17 -13.55
CA THR A 67 -14.96 -8.31 -14.46
C THR A 67 -13.58 -8.64 -15.01
N LEU A 68 -13.38 -9.86 -15.48
CA LEU A 68 -12.16 -10.22 -16.21
C LEU A 68 -11.95 -9.36 -17.46
N ASP A 69 -13.03 -8.96 -18.12
CA ASP A 69 -12.97 -8.02 -19.26
C ASP A 69 -12.41 -6.66 -18.82
N GLU A 70 -12.89 -6.10 -17.70
CA GLU A 70 -12.37 -4.85 -17.14
C GLU A 70 -10.89 -4.98 -16.78
N VAL A 71 -10.50 -6.07 -16.10
CA VAL A 71 -9.10 -6.33 -15.72
C VAL A 71 -8.20 -6.43 -16.96
N SER A 72 -8.68 -6.96 -18.08
CA SER A 72 -7.88 -7.14 -19.29
C SER A 72 -7.37 -5.85 -19.94
N TYR A 73 -7.99 -4.70 -19.64
CA TYR A 73 -7.52 -3.39 -20.13
C TYR A 73 -6.31 -2.84 -19.35
N HIS A 74 -5.98 -3.46 -18.21
CA HIS A 74 -4.90 -3.03 -17.32
C HIS A 74 -3.67 -3.93 -17.49
N ASP A 75 -3.08 -3.93 -18.69
CA ASP A 75 -1.99 -4.81 -19.12
C ASP A 75 -0.64 -4.09 -19.34
N THR A 76 -0.49 -2.84 -18.86
CA THR A 76 0.67 -2.00 -19.15
C THR A 76 1.53 -1.72 -17.92
N PHE A 77 2.78 -1.31 -18.11
CA PHE A 77 3.69 -1.02 -17.00
C PHE A 77 3.23 0.12 -16.07
N GLY A 78 2.43 1.06 -16.58
CA GLY A 78 1.87 2.17 -15.80
C GLY A 78 0.47 1.90 -15.27
N ASP A 79 -0.12 0.76 -15.60
CA ASP A 79 -1.47 0.35 -15.25
C ASP A 79 -1.58 -1.17 -15.39
N CYS A 80 -1.20 -1.89 -14.33
CA CYS A 80 -1.05 -3.34 -14.33
C CYS A 80 -1.91 -3.95 -13.24
N TRP A 81 -2.97 -4.65 -13.63
CA TRP A 81 -3.79 -5.41 -12.70
C TRP A 81 -3.61 -6.91 -12.91
N ILE A 82 -3.73 -7.66 -11.83
CA ILE A 82 -3.70 -9.12 -11.86
C ILE A 82 -4.82 -9.70 -11.00
N VAL A 83 -5.28 -10.89 -11.36
CA VAL A 83 -6.19 -11.67 -10.53
C VAL A 83 -5.42 -12.75 -9.80
N LEU A 84 -5.61 -12.85 -8.48
CA LEU A 84 -5.11 -13.95 -7.66
C LEU A 84 -6.24 -14.45 -6.76
N TYR A 85 -6.56 -15.75 -6.85
CA TYR A 85 -7.58 -16.40 -6.03
C TYR A 85 -8.94 -15.65 -6.02
N ASP A 86 -9.40 -15.26 -7.21
CA ASP A 86 -10.61 -14.45 -7.48
C ASP A 86 -10.63 -13.04 -6.88
N ARG A 87 -9.49 -12.54 -6.39
CA ARG A 87 -9.32 -11.14 -5.98
C ARG A 87 -8.53 -10.39 -7.04
N VAL A 88 -8.84 -9.10 -7.18
CA VAL A 88 -8.22 -8.21 -8.15
C VAL A 88 -7.25 -7.28 -7.43
N TYR A 89 -6.03 -7.20 -7.95
CA TYR A 89 -4.94 -6.44 -7.36
C TYR A 89 -4.36 -5.45 -8.36
N ASP A 90 -4.17 -4.21 -7.92
CA ASP A 90 -3.40 -3.20 -8.65
C ASP A 90 -1.94 -3.28 -8.22
N VAL A 91 -1.11 -3.89 -9.08
CA VAL A 91 0.31 -4.13 -8.80
C VAL A 91 1.22 -3.12 -9.49
N THR A 92 0.66 -2.03 -10.06
CA THR A 92 1.40 -1.00 -10.79
C THR A 92 2.61 -0.48 -10.02
N ASN A 93 2.41 -0.11 -8.75
CA ASN A 93 3.49 0.38 -7.88
C ASN A 93 4.43 -0.73 -7.39
N PHE A 94 4.01 -1.99 -7.48
CA PHE A 94 4.77 -3.14 -7.00
C PHE A 94 5.70 -3.71 -8.07
N LEU A 95 5.46 -3.46 -9.36
CA LEU A 95 6.27 -3.97 -10.47
C LEU A 95 7.79 -3.82 -10.24
N GLN A 96 8.24 -2.63 -9.83
CA GLN A 96 9.66 -2.33 -9.61
C GLN A 96 10.22 -2.89 -8.29
N LEU A 97 9.35 -3.21 -7.34
CA LEU A 97 9.70 -3.72 -6.02
C LEU A 97 9.71 -5.25 -5.97
N HIS A 98 9.22 -5.91 -7.03
CA HIS A 98 9.12 -7.35 -7.08
C HIS A 98 10.51 -8.02 -7.12
N PRO A 99 10.87 -8.86 -6.13
CA PRO A 99 12.20 -9.48 -6.06
C PRO A 99 12.54 -10.40 -7.25
N GLY A 100 11.52 -10.90 -7.97
CA GLY A 100 11.68 -11.71 -9.18
C GLY A 100 11.78 -10.90 -10.48
N GLY A 101 11.77 -9.57 -10.41
CA GLY A 101 11.71 -8.67 -11.56
C GLY A 101 10.28 -8.38 -12.02
N HIS A 102 10.08 -7.29 -12.77
CA HIS A 102 8.77 -6.89 -13.26
C HIS A 102 8.29 -7.76 -14.43
N ASP A 103 9.22 -8.34 -15.21
CA ASP A 103 8.92 -9.11 -16.42
C ASP A 103 7.96 -10.29 -16.16
N VAL A 104 8.15 -10.99 -15.04
CA VAL A 104 7.31 -12.15 -14.66
C VAL A 104 5.88 -11.75 -14.28
N ILE A 105 5.68 -10.53 -13.77
CA ILE A 105 4.35 -9.99 -13.50
C ILE A 105 3.72 -9.53 -14.81
N MET A 106 4.50 -8.85 -15.68
CA MET A 106 4.03 -8.35 -16.96
C MET A 106 3.54 -9.45 -17.91
N GLU A 107 4.10 -10.66 -17.85
CA GLU A 107 3.59 -11.82 -18.62
C GLU A 107 2.13 -12.16 -18.29
N HIS A 108 1.68 -11.81 -17.09
CA HIS A 108 0.35 -12.08 -16.57
C HIS A 108 -0.49 -10.81 -16.34
N ALA A 109 -0.04 -9.66 -16.83
CA ALA A 109 -0.78 -8.41 -16.71
C ALA A 109 -2.14 -8.51 -17.41
N GLY A 110 -3.18 -8.00 -16.76
CA GLY A 110 -4.58 -8.08 -17.21
C GLY A 110 -5.19 -9.49 -17.14
N ARG A 111 -4.57 -10.44 -16.43
CA ARG A 111 -4.99 -11.87 -16.42
C ARG A 111 -4.96 -12.47 -15.03
N ASP A 112 -5.46 -13.71 -14.94
CA ASP A 112 -5.31 -14.54 -13.75
C ASP A 112 -3.89 -15.13 -13.66
N ALA A 113 -3.19 -14.77 -12.59
CA ALA A 113 -1.83 -15.17 -12.29
C ALA A 113 -1.76 -16.22 -11.16
N THR A 114 -2.89 -16.78 -10.73
CA THR A 114 -2.98 -17.67 -9.56
C THR A 114 -2.06 -18.88 -9.67
N ILE A 115 -1.97 -19.47 -10.87
CA ILE A 115 -1.08 -20.62 -11.13
C ILE A 115 0.40 -20.20 -11.14
N ALA A 116 0.73 -19.03 -11.67
CA ALA A 116 2.10 -18.51 -11.66
C ALA A 116 2.56 -18.13 -10.24
N PHE A 117 1.62 -17.86 -9.33
CA PHE A 117 1.90 -17.36 -7.99
C PHE A 117 2.25 -18.45 -6.95
N THR A 118 2.24 -19.74 -7.30
CA THR A 118 2.32 -20.88 -6.35
C THR A 118 3.65 -21.04 -5.58
N GLY A 119 4.65 -20.17 -5.79
CA GLY A 119 5.97 -20.24 -5.15
C GLY A 119 6.22 -19.25 -3.99
N HIS A 120 5.22 -18.47 -3.58
CA HIS A 120 5.41 -17.36 -2.64
C HIS A 120 5.23 -17.76 -1.16
N SER A 121 5.99 -17.13 -0.27
CA SER A 121 5.84 -17.31 1.19
C SER A 121 4.60 -16.61 1.72
N GLN A 122 4.07 -17.04 2.87
CA GLN A 122 2.87 -16.44 3.46
C GLN A 122 2.99 -14.93 3.73
N ALA A 123 4.21 -14.47 4.04
CA ALA A 123 4.49 -13.04 4.20
C ALA A 123 4.30 -12.25 2.88
N ALA A 124 4.68 -12.83 1.74
CA ALA A 124 4.44 -12.22 0.43
C ALA A 124 2.95 -12.18 0.11
N ILE A 125 2.20 -13.24 0.44
CA ILE A 125 0.74 -13.27 0.27
C ILE A 125 0.06 -12.19 1.13
N ALA A 126 0.51 -12.02 2.37
CA ALA A 126 -0.01 -10.97 3.25
C ALA A 126 0.27 -9.56 2.69
N SER A 127 1.41 -9.34 2.04
CA SER A 127 1.75 -8.04 1.44
C SER A 127 0.87 -7.67 0.26
N LEU A 128 0.36 -8.66 -0.50
CA LEU A 128 -0.56 -8.43 -1.61
C LEU A 128 -1.88 -7.80 -1.16
N GLN A 129 -2.30 -8.05 0.08
CA GLN A 129 -3.55 -7.52 0.60
C GLN A 129 -3.58 -5.99 0.62
N LEU A 130 -2.43 -5.32 0.62
CA LEU A 130 -2.31 -3.86 0.51
C LEU A 130 -2.68 -3.32 -0.88
N TYR A 131 -2.58 -4.18 -1.91
CA TYR A 131 -2.83 -3.86 -3.31
C TYR A 131 -4.21 -4.34 -3.80
N GLU A 132 -5.01 -4.95 -2.92
CA GLU A 132 -6.35 -5.45 -3.26
C GLU A 132 -7.30 -4.28 -3.54
N ILE A 133 -7.85 -4.24 -4.76
CA ILE A 133 -8.84 -3.25 -5.16
C ILE A 133 -10.26 -3.82 -5.14
N GLY A 134 -10.41 -5.14 -5.28
CA GLY A 134 -11.72 -5.79 -5.30
C GLY A 134 -11.68 -7.30 -5.52
N GLU A 135 -12.81 -7.83 -5.99
CA GLU A 135 -12.97 -9.26 -6.29
C GLU A 135 -13.72 -9.47 -7.61
N LEU A 136 -13.53 -10.62 -8.25
CA LEU A 136 -14.29 -10.97 -9.45
C LEU A 136 -15.78 -11.11 -9.13
N PRO A 137 -16.70 -10.88 -10.09
CA PRO A 137 -18.11 -11.17 -9.88
C PRO A 137 -18.33 -12.68 -9.70
N PRO A 138 -19.36 -13.11 -8.96
CA PRO A 138 -19.52 -14.51 -8.57
C PRO A 138 -19.54 -15.54 -9.70
N HIS A 139 -19.98 -15.15 -10.90
CA HIS A 139 -20.07 -16.02 -12.06
C HIS A 139 -18.73 -16.21 -12.80
N GLU A 140 -17.73 -15.39 -12.51
CA GLU A 140 -16.37 -15.49 -13.07
C GLU A 140 -15.37 -16.09 -12.07
N ARG A 141 -15.81 -16.39 -10.83
CA ARG A 141 -14.95 -16.98 -9.79
C ARG A 141 -14.73 -18.46 -10.03
N ILE A 142 -13.49 -18.91 -9.86
CA ILE A 142 -13.11 -20.32 -9.97
C ILE A 142 -12.57 -20.91 -8.65
N TYR A 143 -12.14 -20.07 -7.70
CA TYR A 143 -11.57 -20.51 -6.40
C TYR A 143 -12.53 -20.29 -5.20
N ARG A 144 -13.46 -19.34 -5.29
CA ARG A 144 -14.35 -18.87 -4.22
C ARG A 144 -15.80 -18.93 -4.68
N CYS A 145 -16.36 -20.14 -4.66
CA CYS A 145 -17.78 -20.34 -4.94
C CYS A 145 -18.65 -19.80 -3.78
N ILE A 146 -19.70 -19.04 -4.11
CA ILE A 146 -20.71 -18.62 -3.14
C ILE A 146 -21.41 -19.87 -2.59
N GLY A 147 -21.45 -20.02 -1.27
CA GLY A 147 -22.17 -21.10 -0.59
C GLY A 147 -21.35 -22.35 -0.24
N LYS A 148 -20.06 -22.41 -0.60
CA LYS A 148 -19.11 -23.39 -0.05
C LYS A 148 -17.94 -22.67 0.61
N LEU A 149 -17.86 -22.72 1.93
CA LEU A 149 -16.62 -22.47 2.67
C LEU A 149 -15.64 -23.60 2.31
N SER A 150 -14.96 -23.54 1.16
CA SER A 150 -13.83 -24.43 0.91
C SER A 150 -12.59 -23.80 1.50
N ALA A 151 -12.43 -23.97 2.82
CA ALA A 151 -11.21 -23.69 3.56
C ALA A 151 -10.13 -24.75 3.25
N THR A 152 -9.80 -24.96 1.97
CA THR A 152 -8.83 -26.01 1.57
C THR A 152 -7.89 -25.55 0.46
N ILE A 153 -8.07 -24.36 -0.11
CA ILE A 153 -7.14 -23.80 -1.12
C ILE A 153 -6.78 -22.35 -0.78
N MET A 154 -6.54 -22.09 0.50
CA MET A 154 -5.85 -20.89 0.97
C MET A 154 -4.72 -21.41 1.86
N PRO A 155 -3.43 -21.10 1.59
CA PRO A 155 -2.40 -21.36 2.60
C PRO A 155 -2.68 -20.51 3.83
N ASP A 156 -2.68 -21.15 5.01
CA ASP A 156 -2.86 -20.56 6.34
C ASP A 156 -1.81 -19.46 6.63
#